data_AF-A0A7J8H4K1-F1
#
_entry.id   AF-A0A7J8H4K1-F1
#
_cell.length_a   1.000
_cell.length_b   1.000
_cell.length_c   1.000
_cell.angle_alpha   90.00
_cell.angle_beta   90.00
_cell.angle_gamma   90.00
#
_symmetry.space_group_name_H-M   'P 1'
#
loop_
_entity.id
_entity.type
_entity.pdbx_description
1 polymer ?
#
loop_
_entity_poly.entity_id
_entity_poly.type
_entity_poly.pdbx_seq_one_letter_code
_entity_poly.pdbx_strand_id
1 'polypeptide(L)'
;MPKGRPNTMNNYGVGEVPRGGQGGWPAALWASCVALSCLGLPACKMRSWKRFLQPLMALLYPDCGGGWLDSHRAFVVKYAPGQDRELGCHYDNAELTINVALGKAFTGGALYFGGLFQAPSILARPLEVAHVVGQGILHRGGQLHGARPLGTGERWNLVVWLRASAVRNRLCPMCCRTPNLVDDEGFGDGFTREEPTTVDVCALT
;
A
#
# COMPACT_ATOMS: atom_id res chain seq x y z
N MET A 1 3.39 15.32 18.31
CA MET A 1 4.15 14.09 17.99
C MET A 1 3.21 12.90 18.15
N PRO A 2 3.04 12.02 17.16
CA PRO A 2 2.22 10.82 17.37
C PRO A 2 2.91 9.94 18.42
N LYS A 3 2.20 9.64 19.50
CA LYS A 3 2.63 8.69 20.53
C LYS A 3 2.19 7.29 20.10
N GLY A 4 3.13 6.41 19.77
CA GLY A 4 2.87 4.98 19.55
C GLY A 4 3.80 4.34 18.54
N ARG A 5 4.08 3.04 18.71
CA ARG A 5 4.73 2.22 17.67
C ARG A 5 3.87 2.30 16.39
N PRO A 6 4.43 2.39 15.17
CA PRO A 6 3.68 2.73 13.95
C PRO A 6 2.62 1.70 13.50
N ASN A 7 2.39 0.62 14.26
CA ASN A 7 1.83 -0.62 13.75
C ASN A 7 0.54 -1.08 14.44
N THR A 8 -0.07 -0.31 15.34
CA THR A 8 -1.38 -0.65 15.93
C THR A 8 -2.49 -0.14 15.01
N MET A 9 -2.73 -0.85 13.90
CA MET A 9 -3.63 -0.39 12.81
C MET A 9 -5.13 -0.60 13.05
N ASN A 10 -5.53 -1.27 14.13
CA ASN A 10 -6.87 -1.25 14.75
C ASN A 10 -6.86 -2.25 15.92
N ASN A 11 -7.84 -2.16 16.82
CA ASN A 11 -7.93 -3.10 17.96
C ASN A 11 -8.50 -4.48 17.57
N TYR A 12 -8.99 -4.65 16.33
CA TYR A 12 -9.78 -5.81 15.93
C TYR A 12 -9.55 -6.24 14.47
N GLY A 13 -8.58 -7.14 14.26
CA GLY A 13 -8.65 -8.18 13.22
C GLY A 13 -7.86 -7.95 11.94
N VAL A 14 -6.67 -8.57 11.86
CA VAL A 14 -6.02 -8.99 10.60
C VAL A 14 -6.65 -10.31 10.18
N GLY A 15 -7.35 -10.35 9.04
CA GLY A 15 -7.86 -11.60 8.42
C GLY A 15 -7.42 -11.73 6.97
N GLU A 16 -7.20 -12.94 6.46
CA GLU A 16 -6.76 -13.21 5.07
C GLU A 16 -7.97 -13.27 4.09
N VAL A 17 -7.78 -12.96 2.79
CA VAL A 17 -8.88 -12.77 1.80
C VAL A 17 -8.89 -13.81 0.65
N PRO A 18 -10.04 -14.44 0.29
CA PRO A 18 -10.25 -15.38 -0.86
C PRO A 18 -10.82 -14.74 -2.18
N ARG A 19 -10.98 -15.53 -3.29
CA ARG A 19 -10.92 -15.16 -4.75
C ARG A 19 -12.18 -14.74 -5.57
N GLY A 20 -12.14 -13.62 -6.37
CA GLY A 20 -12.74 -13.40 -7.74
C GLY A 20 -13.91 -12.37 -7.84
N GLY A 21 -14.23 -11.58 -8.92
CA GLY A 21 -13.80 -11.36 -10.32
C GLY A 21 -14.51 -10.15 -11.07
N GLN A 22 -13.95 -9.76 -12.24
CA GLN A 22 -14.33 -9.03 -13.51
C GLN A 22 -15.38 -7.86 -13.66
N GLY A 23 -14.98 -6.77 -14.38
CA GLY A 23 -15.82 -5.83 -15.19
C GLY A 23 -15.22 -4.39 -15.38
N GLY A 24 -14.98 -3.90 -16.62
CA GLY A 24 -14.18 -2.68 -16.91
C GLY A 24 -14.91 -1.43 -17.47
N TRP A 25 -14.28 -0.23 -17.40
CA TRP A 25 -14.71 1.10 -17.96
C TRP A 25 -13.49 2.03 -18.25
N PRO A 26 -13.64 3.10 -19.09
CA PRO A 26 -12.56 3.77 -19.85
C PRO A 26 -11.97 5.06 -19.23
N ALA A 27 -10.94 5.59 -19.91
CA ALA A 27 -9.86 6.46 -19.43
C ALA A 27 -10.07 7.98 -19.63
N ALA A 28 -10.00 8.73 -18.53
CA ALA A 28 -9.38 10.06 -18.41
C ALA A 28 -9.54 10.54 -16.96
N LEU A 29 -8.44 10.57 -16.20
CA LEU A 29 -8.16 11.35 -14.96
C LEU A 29 -7.07 10.62 -14.13
N TRP A 30 -5.83 10.58 -14.64
CA TRP A 30 -4.67 10.02 -13.95
C TRP A 30 -3.79 11.14 -13.40
N ALA A 31 -3.93 11.42 -12.11
CA ALA A 31 -2.92 12.12 -11.32
C ALA A 31 -2.88 11.48 -9.92
N SER A 32 -1.86 10.65 -9.71
CA SER A 32 -1.40 10.12 -8.40
C SER A 32 -2.44 9.44 -7.51
N CYS A 33 -3.06 8.36 -8.00
CA CYS A 33 -3.61 7.22 -7.24
C CYS A 33 -4.12 6.24 -8.30
N VAL A 34 -3.51 5.07 -8.46
CA VAL A 34 -3.98 4.11 -9.48
C VAL A 34 -5.07 3.26 -8.86
N ALA A 35 -6.31 3.50 -9.28
CA ALA A 35 -7.43 2.65 -8.97
C ALA A 35 -7.24 1.29 -9.67
N LEU A 36 -6.85 0.27 -8.92
CA LEU A 36 -6.75 -1.13 -9.34
C LEU A 36 -8.15 -1.74 -9.48
N SER A 37 -8.96 -1.24 -10.43
CA SER A 37 -10.22 -1.89 -10.80
C SER A 37 -10.04 -2.99 -11.87
N CYS A 38 -8.83 -3.17 -12.42
CA CYS A 38 -8.64 -3.94 -13.65
C CYS A 38 -8.06 -5.36 -13.49
N LEU A 39 -7.78 -5.87 -12.29
CA LEU A 39 -7.02 -7.11 -12.23
C LEU A 39 -7.81 -8.38 -12.05
N GLY A 40 -9.12 -8.29 -11.77
CA GLY A 40 -9.99 -9.47 -11.70
C GLY A 40 -9.32 -10.64 -10.98
N LEU A 41 -8.53 -10.37 -9.93
CA LEU A 41 -7.65 -11.38 -9.35
C LEU A 41 -8.52 -12.22 -8.42
N PRO A 42 -8.80 -13.47 -8.81
CA PRO A 42 -9.11 -14.44 -7.79
C PRO A 42 -7.88 -14.45 -6.82
N ALA A 43 -8.07 -14.54 -5.51
CA ALA A 43 -7.13 -14.41 -4.38
C ALA A 43 -6.12 -15.54 -4.01
N CYS A 44 -6.19 -16.78 -4.49
CA CYS A 44 -5.31 -17.91 -4.17
C CYS A 44 -4.05 -17.98 -5.06
N LYS A 45 -3.27 -16.91 -5.24
CA LYS A 45 -1.85 -17.03 -5.65
C LYS A 45 -1.26 -15.63 -5.69
N MET A 46 -0.83 -15.13 -4.53
CA MET A 46 0.09 -13.98 -4.45
C MET A 46 1.38 -14.21 -5.27
N ARG A 47 1.68 -15.43 -5.77
CA ARG A 47 2.72 -15.62 -6.80
C ARG A 47 2.44 -14.90 -8.13
N SER A 48 1.19 -14.55 -8.40
CA SER A 48 0.73 -13.95 -9.66
C SER A 48 0.84 -12.43 -9.70
N TRP A 49 0.93 -11.75 -8.54
CA TRP A 49 0.90 -10.29 -8.53
C TRP A 49 2.15 -9.73 -9.22
N LYS A 50 3.34 -10.32 -8.99
CA LYS A 50 4.58 -9.91 -9.67
C LYS A 50 4.42 -9.89 -11.20
N ARG A 51 3.76 -10.90 -11.78
CA ARG A 51 3.59 -10.98 -13.23
C ARG A 51 2.68 -9.88 -13.83
N PHE A 52 1.66 -9.44 -13.11
CA PHE A 52 0.67 -8.49 -13.65
C PHE A 52 0.86 -7.06 -13.12
N LEU A 53 1.24 -6.91 -11.86
CA LEU A 53 1.38 -5.64 -11.18
C LEU A 53 2.77 -5.04 -11.31
N GLN A 54 3.82 -5.85 -11.31
CA GLN A 54 5.19 -5.33 -11.31
C GLN A 54 5.49 -4.47 -12.55
N PRO A 55 5.05 -4.82 -13.78
CA PRO A 55 5.25 -3.93 -14.93
C PRO A 55 4.55 -2.57 -14.76
N LEU A 56 3.33 -2.57 -14.22
CA LEU A 56 2.58 -1.35 -13.94
C LEU A 56 3.26 -0.52 -12.84
N MET A 57 3.71 -1.17 -11.77
CA MET A 57 4.42 -0.51 -10.67
C MET A 57 5.77 0.04 -11.12
N ALA A 58 6.51 -0.69 -11.95
CA ALA A 58 7.76 -0.24 -12.54
C ALA A 58 7.55 1.02 -13.39
N LEU A 59 6.46 1.06 -14.17
CA LEU A 59 6.12 2.19 -15.02
C LEU A 59 5.64 3.41 -14.21
N LEU A 60 4.76 3.19 -13.23
CA LEU A 60 4.10 4.26 -12.47
C LEU A 60 4.97 4.81 -11.33
N TYR A 61 5.88 3.98 -10.81
CA TYR A 61 6.69 4.27 -9.63
C TYR A 61 8.16 3.83 -9.81
N PRO A 62 8.84 4.30 -10.87
CA PRO A 62 10.23 3.91 -11.15
C PRO A 62 11.22 4.39 -10.07
N ASP A 63 10.92 5.53 -9.45
CA ASP A 63 11.78 6.24 -8.49
C ASP A 63 11.69 5.72 -7.04
N CYS A 64 10.65 4.95 -6.71
CA CYS A 64 10.53 4.31 -5.39
C CYS A 64 10.56 2.77 -5.46
N GLY A 65 11.13 2.24 -6.53
CA GLY A 65 11.44 0.82 -6.65
C GLY A 65 10.29 -0.09 -7.06
N GLY A 66 9.28 0.45 -7.77
CA GLY A 66 8.16 -0.34 -8.28
C GLY A 66 8.56 -1.53 -9.16
N GLY A 67 9.73 -1.47 -9.81
CA GLY A 67 10.30 -2.57 -10.60
C GLY A 67 11.04 -3.64 -9.81
N TRP A 68 11.37 -3.40 -8.54
CA TRP A 68 12.22 -4.28 -7.72
C TRP A 68 11.52 -4.77 -6.45
N LEU A 69 10.18 -4.79 -6.44
CA LEU A 69 9.41 -5.26 -5.30
C LEU A 69 9.58 -6.78 -5.12
N ASP A 70 10.19 -7.18 -4.01
CA ASP A 70 10.61 -8.54 -3.74
C ASP A 70 9.85 -9.20 -2.58
N SER A 71 9.34 -8.40 -1.65
CA SER A 71 8.67 -8.84 -0.42
C SER A 71 7.35 -8.10 -0.19
N HIS A 72 6.46 -8.69 0.60
CA HIS A 72 5.15 -8.11 0.88
C HIS A 72 4.59 -8.55 2.23
N ARG A 73 3.68 -7.73 2.78
CA ARG A 73 2.87 -8.06 3.96
C ARG A 73 1.42 -7.72 3.66
N ALA A 74 0.53 -8.70 3.77
CA ALA A 74 -0.90 -8.52 3.54
C ALA A 74 -1.67 -8.63 4.87
N PHE A 75 -2.68 -7.78 5.05
CA PHE A 75 -3.55 -7.81 6.21
C PHE A 75 -4.91 -7.17 5.87
N VAL A 76 -5.92 -7.43 6.68
CA VAL A 76 -7.23 -6.77 6.57
C VAL A 76 -7.40 -5.75 7.68
N VAL A 77 -8.04 -4.64 7.34
CA VAL A 77 -8.50 -3.61 8.30
C VAL A 77 -10.03 -3.56 8.24
N LYS A 78 -10.66 -3.55 9.41
CA LYS A 78 -12.12 -3.42 9.57
C LYS A 78 -12.46 -2.07 10.19
N TYR A 79 -13.46 -1.40 9.63
CA TYR A 79 -14.16 -0.28 10.22
C TYR A 79 -15.66 -0.60 10.38
N ALA A 80 -16.22 -0.34 11.56
CA ALA A 80 -17.63 -0.61 11.85
C ALA A 80 -18.16 0.28 13.00
N PRO A 81 -19.49 0.51 13.07
CA PRO A 81 -20.12 1.14 14.23
C PRO A 81 -19.78 0.39 15.53
N GLY A 82 -19.46 1.13 16.59
CA GLY A 82 -19.02 0.56 17.88
C GLY A 82 -17.61 -0.01 17.89
N GLN A 83 -16.88 0.09 16.79
CA GLN A 83 -15.45 -0.25 16.65
C GLN A 83 -14.68 0.98 16.13
N ASP A 84 -13.49 0.76 15.58
CA ASP A 84 -12.75 1.79 14.87
C ASP A 84 -13.54 2.26 13.63
N ARG A 85 -13.66 3.59 13.46
CA ARG A 85 -14.40 4.21 12.34
C ARG A 85 -13.53 5.05 11.43
N GLU A 86 -12.32 5.37 11.85
CA GLU A 86 -11.36 6.21 11.13
C GLU A 86 -9.94 5.77 11.45
N LEU A 87 -8.98 6.33 10.73
CA LEU A 87 -7.56 6.13 11.02
C LEU A 87 -6.83 7.46 10.83
N GLY A 88 -6.12 7.87 11.87
CA GLY A 88 -5.30 9.08 11.86
C GLY A 88 -4.19 9.02 10.80
N CYS A 89 -3.64 10.18 10.46
CA CYS A 89 -2.64 10.27 9.40
C CYS A 89 -1.35 9.52 9.77
N HIS A 90 -0.81 8.76 8.82
CA HIS A 90 0.40 7.95 8.98
C HIS A 90 1.11 7.74 7.63
N TYR A 91 2.26 7.10 7.70
CA TYR A 91 2.98 6.54 6.57
C TYR A 91 3.01 5.02 6.72
N ASP A 92 3.01 4.30 5.61
CA ASP A 92 3.17 2.85 5.62
C ASP A 92 4.65 2.46 5.60
N ASN A 93 4.97 1.34 6.26
CA ASN A 93 6.29 0.73 6.15
C ASN A 93 6.43 -0.10 4.87
N ALA A 94 6.31 0.59 3.73
CA ALA A 94 6.30 0.04 2.39
C ALA A 94 6.87 1.04 1.37
N GLU A 95 7.37 0.55 0.24
CA GLU A 95 7.60 1.43 -0.92
C GLU A 95 6.26 1.77 -1.57
N LEU A 96 5.43 0.75 -1.81
CA LEU A 96 4.08 0.90 -2.36
C LEU A 96 3.06 0.15 -1.50
N THR A 97 1.85 0.70 -1.41
CA THR A 97 0.72 0.10 -0.73
C THR A 97 -0.43 -0.09 -1.70
N ILE A 98 -1.04 -1.28 -1.67
CA ILE A 98 -2.34 -1.55 -2.29
C ILE A 98 -3.38 -1.60 -1.17
N ASN A 99 -4.48 -0.87 -1.31
CA ASN A 99 -5.62 -0.89 -0.39
C ASN A 99 -6.90 -1.17 -1.17
N VAL A 100 -7.56 -2.31 -0.94
CA VAL A 100 -8.75 -2.75 -1.69
C VAL A 100 -9.96 -2.84 -0.79
N ALA A 101 -11.04 -2.12 -1.10
CA ALA A 101 -12.31 -2.29 -0.41
C ALA A 101 -12.95 -3.64 -0.77
N LEU A 102 -13.30 -4.41 0.23
CA LEU A 102 -13.91 -5.75 0.11
C LEU A 102 -15.44 -5.66 0.22
N GLY A 103 -16.11 -6.75 -0.16
CA GLY A 103 -17.55 -6.89 -0.49
C GLY A 103 -18.63 -6.52 0.55
N LYS A 104 -18.41 -5.55 1.44
CA LYS A 104 -19.40 -5.03 2.39
C LYS A 104 -19.85 -3.64 1.97
N ALA A 105 -21.14 -3.34 2.17
CA ALA A 105 -21.70 -2.02 1.88
C ALA A 105 -21.39 -1.02 3.01
N PHE A 106 -20.95 0.19 2.63
CA PHE A 106 -20.68 1.28 3.56
C PHE A 106 -20.83 2.65 2.89
N THR A 107 -20.90 3.70 3.72
CA THR A 107 -20.82 5.10 3.29
C THR A 107 -19.72 5.84 4.06
N GLY A 108 -19.23 6.97 3.52
CA GLY A 108 -18.11 7.70 4.10
C GLY A 108 -16.80 6.92 3.99
N GLY A 109 -15.86 7.16 4.90
CA GLY A 109 -14.60 6.40 4.92
C GLY A 109 -13.64 6.74 3.78
N ALA A 110 -13.74 7.92 3.16
CA ALA A 110 -12.77 8.31 2.12
C ALA A 110 -11.33 8.22 2.65
N LEU A 111 -10.40 7.76 1.82
CA LEU A 111 -8.98 7.94 2.10
C LEU A 111 -8.62 9.39 1.80
N TYR A 112 -7.77 9.98 2.62
CA TYR A 112 -7.22 11.29 2.38
C TYR A 112 -5.70 11.22 2.30
N PHE A 113 -5.11 11.95 1.37
CA PHE A 113 -3.69 11.92 1.06
C PHE A 113 -3.08 13.32 1.15
N GLY A 114 -1.88 13.40 1.70
CA GLY A 114 -1.05 14.59 1.78
C GLY A 114 0.27 14.42 1.01
N GLY A 115 1.28 15.17 1.45
CA GLY A 115 2.62 15.15 0.86
C GLY A 115 3.40 13.86 1.15
N LEU A 116 4.54 13.73 0.48
CA LEU A 116 5.48 12.65 0.71
C LEU A 116 6.34 12.93 1.94
N PHE A 117 6.80 11.88 2.63
CA PHE A 117 7.71 11.99 3.76
C PHE A 117 8.97 12.81 3.44
N GLN A 118 9.49 12.67 2.21
CA GLN A 118 10.66 13.37 1.70
C GLN A 118 10.39 14.83 1.29
N ALA A 119 9.12 15.17 1.06
CA ALA A 119 8.68 16.52 0.70
C ALA A 119 7.39 16.83 1.47
N PRO A 120 7.50 17.09 2.79
CA PRO A 120 6.33 17.27 3.64
C PRO A 120 5.59 18.54 3.23
N SER A 121 4.43 18.40 2.62
CA SER A 121 3.46 19.48 2.51
C SER A 121 2.45 19.35 3.63
N ILE A 122 2.10 20.47 4.27
CA ILE A 122 0.98 20.52 5.22
C ILE A 122 -0.27 20.00 4.50
N LEU A 123 -1.12 19.21 5.19
CA LEU A 123 -2.44 18.74 4.75
C LEU A 123 -3.45 19.90 4.56
N ALA A 124 -3.02 21.05 4.03
CA ALA A 124 -3.85 22.24 3.88
C ALA A 124 -5.03 21.98 2.93
N ARG A 125 -4.82 21.10 1.93
CA ARG A 125 -5.87 20.57 1.03
C ARG A 125 -5.55 19.12 0.68
N PRO A 126 -6.00 18.14 1.49
CA PRO A 126 -5.74 16.74 1.19
C PRO A 126 -6.51 16.32 -0.06
N LEU A 127 -5.90 15.44 -0.87
CA LEU A 127 -6.61 14.72 -1.92
C LEU A 127 -7.49 13.67 -1.26
N GLU A 128 -8.79 13.76 -1.43
CA GLU A 128 -9.72 12.75 -0.94
C GLU A 128 -10.12 11.79 -2.06
N VAL A 129 -10.04 10.50 -1.77
CA VAL A 129 -10.41 9.42 -2.68
C VAL A 129 -11.47 8.58 -1.99
N ALA A 130 -12.68 8.58 -2.58
CA ALA A 130 -13.75 7.70 -2.12
C ALA A 130 -13.31 6.24 -2.31
N HIS A 131 -13.50 5.42 -1.28
CA HIS A 131 -13.21 4.00 -1.39
C HIS A 131 -14.45 3.27 -1.88
N VAL A 132 -14.33 2.55 -2.99
CA VAL A 132 -15.44 1.85 -3.65
C VAL A 132 -15.18 0.35 -3.57
N VAL A 133 -16.19 -0.41 -3.14
CA VAL A 133 -16.12 -1.87 -3.05
C VAL A 133 -15.64 -2.48 -4.37
N GLY A 134 -14.66 -3.37 -4.28
CA GLY A 134 -14.04 -4.04 -5.43
C GLY A 134 -12.93 -3.24 -6.13
N GLN A 135 -12.72 -1.97 -5.76
CA GLN A 135 -11.63 -1.16 -6.27
C GLN A 135 -10.44 -1.17 -5.31
N GLY A 136 -9.23 -1.28 -5.86
CA GLY A 136 -7.98 -1.07 -5.14
C GLY A 136 -7.44 0.34 -5.34
N ILE A 137 -6.73 0.90 -4.37
CA ILE A 137 -5.95 2.12 -4.49
C ILE A 137 -4.48 1.73 -4.34
N LEU A 138 -3.65 2.10 -5.32
CA LEU A 138 -2.20 1.99 -5.26
C LEU A 138 -1.57 3.36 -5.01
N HIS A 139 -0.82 3.48 -3.93
CA HIS A 139 -0.09 4.69 -3.54
C HIS A 139 1.30 4.37 -2.98
N ARG A 140 2.14 5.40 -2.79
CA ARG A 140 3.43 5.24 -2.11
C ARG A 140 3.22 5.06 -0.62
N GLY A 141 3.99 4.16 0.00
CA GLY A 141 3.92 4.00 1.46
C GLY A 141 4.41 5.24 2.21
N GLY A 142 5.42 5.91 1.65
CA GLY A 142 5.91 7.20 2.13
C GLY A 142 5.00 8.41 1.84
N GLN A 143 3.75 8.21 1.38
CA GLN A 143 2.77 9.29 1.24
C GLN A 143 1.92 9.39 2.50
N LEU A 144 1.81 10.59 3.08
CA LEU A 144 1.01 10.80 4.28
C LEU A 144 -0.46 10.53 3.94
N HIS A 145 -1.12 9.66 4.68
CA HIS A 145 -2.52 9.35 4.41
C HIS A 145 -3.26 8.87 5.65
N GLY A 146 -4.59 8.85 5.58
CA GLY A 146 -5.44 8.27 6.61
C GLY A 146 -6.85 7.98 6.07
N ALA A 147 -7.74 7.56 6.95
CA ALA A 147 -9.13 7.26 6.61
C ALA A 147 -10.07 8.21 7.36
N ARG A 148 -11.00 8.84 6.64
CA ARG A 148 -12.10 9.61 7.23
C ARG A 148 -13.06 8.70 8.01
N PRO A 149 -13.90 9.27 8.89
CA PRO A 149 -14.96 8.52 9.55
C PRO A 149 -15.86 7.74 8.58
N LEU A 150 -16.11 6.49 8.93
CA LEU A 150 -17.17 5.67 8.38
C LEU A 150 -18.53 6.28 8.73
N GLY A 151 -19.38 6.51 7.72
CA GLY A 151 -20.74 6.98 7.91
C GLY A 151 -21.64 5.86 8.44
N THR A 152 -21.92 4.88 7.58
CA THR A 152 -22.77 3.71 7.87
C THR A 152 -22.16 2.42 7.32
N GLY A 153 -22.66 1.26 7.77
CA GLY A 153 -22.29 -0.06 7.26
C GLY A 153 -20.98 -0.60 7.85
N GLU A 154 -20.33 -1.52 7.14
CA GLU A 154 -19.01 -2.04 7.50
C GLU A 154 -18.07 -1.90 6.32
N ARG A 155 -16.85 -1.42 6.57
CA ARG A 155 -15.80 -1.33 5.55
C ARG A 155 -14.67 -2.27 5.92
N TRP A 156 -14.39 -3.20 5.02
CA TRP A 156 -13.28 -4.13 5.13
C TRP A 156 -12.31 -3.81 4.00
N ASN A 157 -11.03 -3.64 4.33
CA ASN A 157 -10.00 -3.33 3.36
C ASN A 157 -8.93 -4.43 3.39
N LEU A 158 -8.59 -5.01 2.23
CA LEU A 158 -7.34 -5.74 2.08
C LEU A 158 -6.21 -4.73 1.83
N VAL A 159 -5.24 -4.69 2.72
CA VAL A 159 -4.05 -3.86 2.58
C VAL A 159 -2.85 -4.76 2.32
N VAL A 160 -2.07 -4.41 1.29
CA VAL A 160 -0.83 -5.10 0.94
C VAL A 160 0.29 -4.08 0.87
N TRP A 161 1.21 -4.18 1.82
CA TRP A 161 2.48 -3.46 1.79
C TRP A 161 3.44 -4.21 0.89
N LEU A 162 3.99 -3.50 -0.10
CA LEU A 162 4.95 -4.02 -1.06
C LEU A 162 6.30 -3.35 -0.85
N ARG A 163 7.34 -4.17 -0.89
CA ARG A 163 8.66 -3.80 -0.41
C ARG A 163 9.74 -4.22 -1.42
N ALA A 164 10.76 -3.38 -1.58
CA ALA A 164 11.93 -3.56 -2.42
C ALA A 164 13.19 -3.44 -1.56
N SER A 165 13.86 -4.56 -1.31
CA SER A 165 15.13 -4.59 -0.57
C SER A 165 16.18 -3.67 -1.21
N ALA A 166 16.23 -3.63 -2.55
CA ALA A 166 17.10 -2.75 -3.35
C ALA A 166 17.03 -1.26 -2.96
N VAL A 167 15.87 -0.81 -2.47
CA VAL A 167 15.66 0.57 -2.01
C VAL A 167 15.98 0.69 -0.52
N ARG A 168 15.31 -0.11 0.31
CA ARG A 168 15.35 0.07 1.78
C ARG A 168 16.68 -0.35 2.40
N ASN A 169 17.44 -1.27 1.81
CA ASN A 169 18.76 -1.65 2.31
C ASN A 169 19.74 -0.47 2.31
N ARG A 170 19.53 0.53 1.44
CA ARG A 170 20.35 1.76 1.39
C ARG A 170 19.94 2.72 2.51
N LEU A 171 18.66 3.09 2.54
CA LEU A 171 18.08 3.99 3.54
C LEU A 171 16.70 3.49 3.95
N CYS A 172 16.44 3.45 5.26
CA CYS A 172 15.14 3.09 5.80
C CYS A 172 14.06 4.07 5.30
N PRO A 173 12.95 3.59 4.69
CA PRO A 173 11.91 4.45 4.13
C PRO A 173 11.14 5.26 5.18
N MET A 174 11.26 4.88 6.46
CA MET A 174 10.57 5.54 7.58
C MET A 174 11.40 6.64 8.24
N CYS A 175 12.72 6.54 8.24
CA CYS A 175 13.59 7.47 8.97
C CYS A 175 14.77 8.02 8.17
N CYS A 176 14.94 7.61 6.91
CA CYS A 176 16.01 8.02 6.01
C CYS A 176 17.43 7.85 6.60
N ARG A 177 17.61 6.84 7.47
CA ARG A 177 18.93 6.44 7.98
C ARG A 177 19.32 5.09 7.41
N THR A 178 20.63 4.83 7.32
CA THR A 178 21.15 3.50 7.02
C THR A 178 20.60 2.50 8.04
N PRO A 179 19.97 1.40 7.59
CA PRO A 179 19.38 0.44 8.49
C PRO A 179 20.46 -0.33 9.26
N ASN A 180 20.21 -0.58 10.55
CA ASN A 180 20.98 -1.54 11.33
C ASN A 180 20.14 -2.82 11.45
N LEU A 181 20.54 -3.87 10.73
CA LEU A 181 19.74 -5.08 10.59
C LEU A 181 20.01 -6.04 11.75
N VAL A 182 18.92 -6.57 12.31
CA VAL A 182 18.93 -7.69 13.26
C VAL A 182 18.18 -8.84 12.63
N ASP A 183 18.56 -10.07 12.99
CA ASP A 183 17.88 -11.26 12.50
C ASP A 183 16.48 -11.36 13.14
N ASP A 184 15.50 -11.76 12.34
CA ASP A 184 14.10 -11.89 12.74
C ASP A 184 13.57 -13.26 12.30
N GLU A 185 12.88 -13.95 13.21
CA GLU A 185 12.23 -15.22 12.91
C GLU A 185 10.79 -14.95 12.45
N GLY A 186 10.61 -14.52 11.19
CA GLY A 186 9.27 -14.30 10.64
C GLY A 186 9.20 -13.42 9.40
N PHE A 187 8.04 -12.76 9.23
CA PHE A 187 7.82 -11.76 8.18
C PHE A 187 8.42 -10.42 8.60
N GLY A 188 9.75 -10.31 8.51
CA GLY A 188 10.47 -9.08 8.82
C GLY A 188 10.08 -7.90 7.93
N ASP A 189 10.74 -6.76 8.14
CA ASP A 189 10.42 -5.52 7.43
C ASP A 189 10.98 -5.44 6.00
N GLY A 190 11.23 -6.58 5.35
CA GLY A 190 11.63 -6.66 3.93
C GLY A 190 13.06 -6.21 3.62
N PHE A 191 13.90 -5.97 4.63
CA PHE A 191 15.33 -5.76 4.45
C PHE A 191 16.06 -7.08 4.19
N THR A 192 17.15 -7.04 3.43
CA THR A 192 18.03 -8.19 3.18
C THR A 192 19.49 -7.81 3.42
N ARG A 193 20.35 -8.79 3.71
CA ARG A 193 21.81 -8.57 3.85
C ARG A 193 22.54 -8.58 2.50
N GLU A 194 21.94 -9.20 1.49
CA GLU A 194 22.50 -9.29 0.14
C GLU A 194 22.04 -8.10 -0.70
N GLU A 195 22.96 -7.47 -1.44
CA GLU A 195 22.58 -6.57 -2.52
C GLU A 195 21.95 -7.38 -3.66
N PRO A 196 20.84 -6.91 -4.25
CA PRO A 196 20.26 -7.60 -5.39
C PRO A 196 21.30 -7.71 -6.51
N THR A 197 21.45 -8.89 -7.09
CA THR A 197 22.29 -9.09 -8.27
C THR A 197 21.80 -8.15 -9.38
N THR A 198 22.60 -7.14 -9.70
CA THR A 198 22.36 -6.29 -10.86
C THR A 198 22.55 -7.15 -12.10
N VAL A 199 21.46 -7.63 -12.69
CA VAL A 199 21.50 -8.07 -14.08
C VAL A 199 21.55 -6.81 -14.94
N ASP A 200 22.71 -6.58 -15.54
CA ASP A 200 22.95 -5.52 -16.50
C ASP A 200 22.12 -5.84 -17.75
N VAL A 201 20.96 -5.19 -17.91
CA VAL A 201 20.09 -5.42 -19.06
C VAL A 201 20.29 -4.26 -20.04
N CYS A 202 21.11 -4.54 -21.05
CA CYS A 202 21.29 -3.86 -22.33
C CYS A 202 22.20 -2.61 -22.35
N ALA A 203 23.46 -2.81 -22.73
CA ALA A 203 24.16 -1.87 -23.60
C ALA A 203 23.55 -1.99 -25.01
N LEU A 204 23.03 -0.89 -25.56
CA LEU A 204 22.79 -0.77 -26.99
C LEU A 204 24.15 -0.64 -27.69
N THR A 205 24.55 -1.67 -28.43
CA THR A 205 25.52 -1.54 -29.54
C THR A 205 24.78 -1.42 -30.84
#